data_AF-X1A399-F1
#
_entry.id   AF-X1A399-F1
#
_cell.length_a   1.000
_cell.length_b   1.000
_cell.length_c   1.000
_cell.angle_alpha   90.00
_cell.angle_beta   90.00
_cell.angle_gamma   90.00
#
_symmetry.space_group_name_H-M   'P 1'
#
loop_
_entity.id
_entity.type
_entity.pdbx_description
1 polymer ?
#
loop_
_entity_poly.entity_id
_entity_poly.type
_entity_poly.pdbx_seq_one_letter_code
_entity_poly.pdbx_strand_id
1 'polypeptide(L)'
;SSFPFNKIIEREIRKGKFFVKIGEGCVGNCSYCIIKKAKNRIISRKIDDILIDIKNNIDEQKEKNIVLIADDCGSYGIDIGTNIIELILTCLKTFNNLLPIFSIHFGYK
;
A
#
# COMPACT_ATOMS: atom_id res chain seq x y z
N SER A 1 0.38 10.33 -16.98
CA SER A 1 -0.86 9.51 -17.08
C SER A 1 -1.33 9.16 -15.68
N SER A 2 -1.94 10.13 -15.02
CA SER A 2 -2.50 10.03 -13.68
C SER A 2 -3.76 9.18 -13.73
N PHE A 3 -3.63 7.88 -13.46
CA PHE A 3 -4.79 7.01 -13.24
C PHE A 3 -5.64 7.58 -12.08
N PRO A 4 -6.98 7.44 -12.12
CA PRO A 4 -7.90 8.15 -11.23
C PRO A 4 -8.01 7.47 -9.85
N PHE A 5 -6.88 7.24 -9.18
CA PHE A 5 -6.83 6.61 -7.86
C PHE A 5 -7.49 7.48 -6.78
N ASN A 6 -7.31 8.80 -6.83
CA ASN A 6 -7.86 9.73 -5.83
C ASN A 6 -9.38 9.59 -5.63
N LYS A 7 -10.12 9.27 -6.69
CA LYS A 7 -11.60 9.15 -6.63
C LYS A 7 -12.08 7.87 -5.93
N ILE A 8 -11.25 6.81 -5.92
CA ILE A 8 -11.54 5.56 -5.19
C ILE A 8 -11.17 5.74 -3.71
N ILE A 9 -10.05 6.41 -3.44
CA ILE A 9 -9.58 6.73 -2.08
C ILE A 9 -10.65 7.52 -1.32
N GLU A 10 -11.18 8.61 -1.88
CA GLU A 10 -12.25 9.41 -1.26
C GLU A 10 -13.51 8.60 -0.90
N ARG A 11 -13.84 7.61 -1.74
CA ARG A 11 -15.07 6.83 -1.60
C ARG A 11 -14.95 5.74 -0.54
N GLU A 12 -13.74 5.26 -0.31
CA GLU A 12 -13.43 4.22 0.67
C GLU A 12 -13.08 4.79 2.06
N ILE A 13 -12.54 6.01 2.12
CA ILE A 13 -12.50 6.84 3.34
C ILE A 13 -13.92 6.94 3.95
N ARG A 14 -14.97 7.09 3.13
CA ARG A 14 -16.36 7.07 3.66
C ARG A 14 -16.77 5.77 4.37
N LYS A 15 -16.02 4.66 4.21
CA LYS A 15 -16.22 3.39 4.94
C LYS A 15 -15.27 3.22 6.13
N GLY A 16 -14.51 4.26 6.51
CA GLY A 16 -13.57 4.24 7.62
C GLY A 16 -12.34 3.36 7.36
N LYS A 17 -11.91 3.26 6.10
CA LYS A 17 -10.69 2.57 5.67
C LYS A 17 -9.85 3.49 4.79
N PHE A 18 -8.60 3.68 5.19
CA PHE A 18 -7.63 4.46 4.43
C PHE A 18 -6.74 3.53 3.63
N PHE A 19 -6.90 3.54 2.31
CA PHE A 19 -6.14 2.68 1.41
C PHE A 19 -4.84 3.36 0.99
N VAL A 20 -3.71 2.70 1.22
CA VAL A 20 -2.39 3.20 0.82
C VAL A 20 -1.80 2.26 -0.20
N LYS A 21 -1.64 2.75 -1.42
CA LYS A 21 -0.94 1.98 -2.45
C LYS A 21 0.55 1.97 -2.13
N ILE A 22 1.16 0.80 -2.07
CA ILE A 22 2.58 0.62 -1.74
C ILE A 22 3.44 0.29 -2.97
N GLY A 23 2.82 -0.21 -4.05
CA GLY A 23 3.53 -0.54 -5.28
C GLY A 23 2.60 -0.96 -6.41
N GLU A 24 3.16 -1.11 -7.60
CA GLU A 24 2.48 -1.62 -8.79
C GLU A 24 3.39 -2.50 -9.65
N GLY A 25 2.76 -3.37 -10.44
CA GLY A 25 3.46 -4.41 -11.18
C GLY A 25 3.75 -5.65 -10.32
N CYS A 26 4.42 -6.63 -10.91
CA CYS A 26 4.71 -7.92 -10.30
C CYS A 26 6.00 -8.48 -10.92
N VAL A 27 6.77 -9.28 -10.17
CA VAL A 27 7.93 -10.02 -10.72
C VAL A 27 7.53 -11.36 -11.35
N GLY A 28 6.28 -11.78 -11.13
CA GLY A 28 5.73 -13.05 -11.59
C GLY A 28 5.61 -13.11 -13.11
N ASN A 29 6.02 -14.26 -13.67
CA ASN A 29 5.92 -14.55 -15.09
C ASN A 29 4.69 -15.44 -15.42
N CYS A 30 3.59 -15.25 -14.69
CA CYS A 30 2.41 -16.12 -14.74
C CYS A 30 1.81 -16.16 -16.16
N SER A 31 1.54 -17.37 -16.66
CA SER A 31 0.99 -17.60 -18.01
C SER A 31 -0.42 -17.04 -18.20
N TYR A 32 -1.18 -16.93 -17.11
CA TYR A 32 -2.58 -16.50 -17.12
C TYR A 32 -2.78 -15.03 -16.72
N CYS A 33 -1.76 -14.34 -16.20
CA CYS A 33 -1.95 -13.03 -15.56
C CYS A 33 -1.86 -11.89 -16.59
N ILE A 34 -2.90 -11.05 -16.64
CA ILE A 34 -2.91 -9.86 -17.52
C ILE A 34 -1.91 -8.78 -17.07
N ILE A 35 -1.59 -8.72 -15.77
CA ILE A 35 -0.64 -7.73 -15.22
C ILE A 35 0.71 -7.82 -15.94
N LYS A 36 1.17 -9.04 -16.25
CA LYS A 36 2.40 -9.28 -17.03
C LYS A 36 2.41 -8.57 -18.39
N LYS A 37 1.26 -8.50 -19.07
CA LYS A 37 1.15 -7.88 -20.40
C LYS A 37 0.82 -6.39 -20.33
N ALA A 38 0.11 -5.97 -19.30
CA ALA A 38 -0.43 -4.61 -19.17
C ALA A 38 0.46 -3.67 -18.35
N LYS A 39 1.29 -4.19 -17.44
CA LYS A 39 2.14 -3.41 -16.54
C LYS A 39 3.59 -3.87 -16.62
N ASN A 40 4.51 -2.94 -16.32
CA ASN A 40 5.95 -3.21 -16.29
C ASN A 40 6.35 -4.03 -15.05
N ARG A 41 7.66 -4.27 -14.89
CA ARG A 41 8.25 -4.85 -13.68
C ARG A 41 7.82 -4.06 -12.43
N ILE A 42 7.93 -4.71 -11.27
CA ILE A 42 7.59 -4.14 -9.98
C ILE A 42 8.21 -2.73 -9.81
N ILE A 43 7.38 -1.78 -9.40
CA ILE A 43 7.75 -0.43 -8.99
C ILE A 43 7.18 -0.23 -7.59
N SER A 44 8.05 -0.20 -6.59
CA SER A 44 7.71 0.01 -5.19
C SER A 44 7.83 1.47 -4.81
N ARG A 45 6.94 1.92 -3.93
CA ARG A 45 7.08 3.22 -3.26
C ARG A 45 8.07 3.12 -2.11
N LYS A 46 8.81 4.21 -1.86
CA LYS A 46 9.70 4.30 -0.71
C LYS A 46 8.91 4.24 0.59
N ILE A 47 9.52 3.63 1.61
CA ILE A 47 8.92 3.51 2.95
C ILE A 47 8.58 4.89 3.50
N ASP A 48 9.48 5.87 3.38
CA ASP A 48 9.26 7.24 3.89
C ASP A 48 8.02 7.90 3.29
N ASP A 49 7.81 7.78 1.97
CA ASP A 49 6.65 8.34 1.28
C ASP A 49 5.34 7.70 1.79
N ILE A 50 5.36 6.39 2.05
CA ILE A 50 4.21 5.65 2.59
C ILE A 50 3.91 6.11 4.02
N LEU A 51 4.94 6.30 4.85
CA LEU A 51 4.79 6.77 6.23
C LEU A 51 4.22 8.19 6.30
N ILE A 52 4.64 9.08 5.38
CA ILE A 52 4.12 10.44 5.29
C ILE A 52 2.62 10.41 4.98
N ASP A 53 2.19 9.63 3.98
CA ASP A 53 0.77 9.48 3.64
C ASP A 53 -0.06 8.98 4.84
N ILE A 54 0.46 7.96 5.52
CA ILE A 54 -0.20 7.38 6.70
C ILE A 54 -0.31 8.41 7.82
N LYS A 55 0.78 9.15 8.09
CA LYS A 55 0.81 10.17 9.13
C LYS A 55 -0.18 11.31 8.83
N ASN A 56 -0.18 11.81 7.60
CA ASN A 56 -1.10 12.86 7.17
C ASN A 56 -2.56 12.41 7.35
N ASN A 57 -2.88 11.16 7.00
CA ASN A 57 -4.22 10.62 7.22
C ASN A 57 -4.60 10.51 8.71
N ILE A 58 -3.67 10.07 9.56
CA ILE A 58 -3.91 10.00 11.01
C ILE A 58 -4.19 11.39 11.59
N ASP A 59 -3.42 12.40 11.16
CA ASP A 59 -3.53 13.77 11.63
C ASP A 59 -4.81 14.46 11.11
N GLU A 60 -5.19 14.23 9.85
CA GLU A 60 -6.32 14.92 9.20
C GLU A 60 -7.67 14.22 9.39
N GLN A 61 -7.73 12.89 9.24
CA GLN A 61 -8.99 12.16 9.07
C GLN A 61 -9.31 11.19 10.21
N LYS A 62 -8.42 11.02 11.19
CA LYS A 62 -8.58 10.11 12.35
C LYS A 62 -8.97 8.69 11.95
N GLU A 63 -8.73 8.28 10.71
CA GLU A 63 -9.03 6.94 10.27
C GLU A 63 -8.00 5.98 10.79
N LYS A 64 -8.48 5.00 11.54
CA LYS A 64 -7.63 4.09 12.28
C LYS A 64 -7.35 2.80 11.52
N ASN A 65 -8.12 2.50 10.47
CA ASN A 65 -7.95 1.30 9.64
C ASN A 65 -7.15 1.63 8.38
N ILE A 66 -5.85 1.34 8.40
CA ILE A 66 -4.98 1.52 7.24
C ILE A 66 -4.86 0.22 6.47
N VAL A 67 -5.11 0.28 5.16
CA VAL A 67 -5.10 -0.87 4.26
C VAL A 67 -4.03 -0.69 3.20
N LEU A 68 -2.97 -1.50 3.26
CA LEU A 68 -1.90 -1.49 2.26
C LEU A 68 -2.32 -2.29 1.02
N ILE A 69 -2.19 -1.70 -0.17
CA ILE A 69 -2.56 -2.34 -1.44
C ILE A 69 -1.42 -2.27 -2.46
N ALA A 70 -1.27 -3.34 -3.23
CA ALA A 70 -0.42 -3.39 -4.42
C ALA A 70 -0.97 -4.45 -5.38
N ASP A 71 -0.53 -4.41 -6.64
CA ASP A 71 -0.83 -5.49 -7.60
C ASP A 71 -0.26 -6.84 -7.12
N ASP A 72 0.93 -6.80 -6.51
CA ASP A 72 1.55 -7.91 -5.80
C ASP A 72 2.28 -7.40 -4.55
N CYS A 73 1.67 -7.60 -3.39
CA CYS A 73 2.25 -7.17 -2.11
C CYS A 73 3.48 -8.01 -1.71
N GLY A 74 3.58 -9.26 -2.17
CA GLY A 74 4.72 -10.13 -1.87
C GLY A 74 5.99 -9.69 -2.58
N SER A 75 5.85 -9.03 -3.73
CA SER A 75 6.97 -8.46 -4.49
C SER A 75 7.42 -7.08 -4.02
N TYR A 76 6.74 -6.46 -3.05
CA TYR A 76 7.09 -5.11 -2.59
C TYR A 76 8.53 -5.07 -2.09
N GLY A 77 9.27 -4.07 -2.54
CA GLY A 77 10.61 -3.75 -2.08
C GLY A 77 11.74 -4.40 -2.88
N ILE A 78 11.47 -5.37 -3.74
CA ILE A 78 12.49 -6.07 -4.53
C ILE A 78 13.31 -5.12 -5.41
N ASP A 79 12.67 -4.10 -5.98
CA ASP A 79 13.29 -3.09 -6.85
C ASP A 79 14.04 -1.98 -6.10
N ILE A 80 13.72 -1.76 -4.83
CA ILE A 80 14.30 -0.69 -3.99
C ILE A 80 15.18 -1.22 -2.85
N GLY A 81 15.44 -2.53 -2.81
CA GLY A 81 16.31 -3.16 -1.82
C GLY A 81 15.71 -3.28 -0.41
N THR A 82 14.38 -3.34 -0.30
CA THR A 82 13.67 -3.58 0.98
C THR A 82 12.64 -4.72 0.82
N ASN A 83 11.71 -4.88 1.75
CA ASN A 83 10.66 -5.89 1.72
C ASN A 83 9.41 -5.45 2.52
N ILE A 84 8.32 -6.19 2.33
CA ILE A 84 7.04 -5.91 3.00
C ILE A 84 7.14 -6.00 4.53
N ILE A 85 8.00 -6.86 5.06
CA ILE A 85 8.19 -7.04 6.50
C ILE A 85 8.82 -5.79 7.10
N GLU A 86 9.84 -5.24 6.47
CA GLU A 86 10.51 -4.01 6.88
C GLU A 86 9.55 -2.82 6.86
N LEU A 87 8.70 -2.71 5.85
CA LEU A 87 7.62 -1.71 5.81
C LEU A 87 6.68 -1.86 7.02
N ILE A 88 6.17 -3.07 7.28
CA ILE A 88 5.23 -3.33 8.40
C ILE A 88 5.89 -3.02 9.75
N LEU A 89 7.13 -3.47 9.96
CA LEU A 89 7.88 -3.21 11.19
C LEU A 89 8.13 -1.72 11.39
N THR A 90 8.45 -0.99 10.32
CA THR A 90 8.66 0.46 10.38
C THR A 90 7.38 1.20 10.71
N CYS A 91 6.23 0.79 10.11
CA CYS A 91 4.92 1.31 10.47
C CYS A 91 4.61 1.07 11.96
N LEU A 92 4.80 -0.16 12.47
CA LEU A 92 4.53 -0.49 13.87
C LEU A 92 5.41 0.32 14.84
N LYS A 93 6.71 0.47 14.54
CA LYS A 93 7.63 1.29 15.35
C LYS A 93 7.24 2.76 15.37
N THR A 94 6.84 3.30 14.22
CA THR A 94 6.51 4.72 14.06
C THR A 94 5.17 5.06 14.73
N PHE A 95 4.19 4.16 14.67
CA PHE A 95 2.82 4.38 15.15
C PHE A 95 2.47 3.57 16.41
N ASN A 96 3.46 3.27 17.25
CA ASN A 96 3.40 2.33 18.38
C ASN A 96 2.25 2.58 19.41
N ASN A 97 1.63 3.77 19.40
CA ASN A 97 0.50 4.14 20.27
C ASN A 97 -0.91 3.87 19.69
N LEU A 98 -1.03 3.19 18.54
CA LEU A 98 -2.31 3.01 17.82
C LEU A 98 -2.79 1.54 17.73
N LEU A 99 -2.20 0.64 18.51
CA LEU A 99 -2.66 -0.74 18.65
C LEU A 99 -3.91 -0.74 19.56
N PRO A 100 -5.11 -0.76 18.96
CA PRO A 100 -5.57 -2.01 18.34
C PRO A 100 -6.26 -1.88 16.95
N ILE A 101 -5.71 -1.12 15.97
CA ILE A 101 -6.53 -0.74 14.78
C ILE A 101 -5.89 -0.95 13.40
N PHE A 102 -4.71 -1.56 13.31
CA PHE A 102 -4.10 -1.90 12.01
C PHE A 102 -4.62 -3.23 11.47
N SER A 103 -5.79 -3.20 10.81
CA SER A 103 -6.23 -4.32 9.96
C SER A 103 -5.57 -4.22 8.59
N ILE A 104 -4.39 -4.81 8.42
CA ILE A 104 -3.72 -4.89 7.12
C ILE A 104 -4.48 -5.91 6.24
N HIS A 105 -5.33 -5.40 5.36
CA HIS A 105 -6.02 -6.22 4.38
C HIS A 105 -5.22 -6.28 3.08
N PHE A 106 -4.68 -7.45 2.75
CA PHE A 106 -4.10 -7.69 1.43
C PHE A 106 -5.25 -7.85 0.40
N GLY A 107 -5.61 -6.76 -0.25
CA GLY A 107 -6.59 -6.78 -1.34
C GLY A 107 -5.94 -7.19 -2.65
N TYR A 108 -6.17 -8.42 -3.09
CA TYR A 108 -5.92 -8.82 -4.48
C TYR A 108 -7.19 -8.50 -5.28
N LYS A 109 -7.09 -7.59 -6.26
CA LYS A 109 -8.21 -7.26 -7.14
C LYS A 109 -8.18 -8.13 -8.38
#